data_AF-A0A5Q2FHD1-F1
#
_entry.id   AF-A0A5Q2FHD1-F1
#
_cell.length_a   1.000
_cell.length_b   1.000
_cell.length_c   1.000
_cell.angle_alpha   90.00
_cell.angle_beta   90.00
_cell.angle_gamma   90.00
#
_symmetry.space_group_name_H-M   'P 1'
#
loop_
_entity.id
_entity.type
_entity.pdbx_description
1 polymer ?
#
loop_
_entity_poly.entity_id
_entity_poly.type
_entity_poly.pdbx_seq_one_letter_code
_entity_poly.pdbx_strand_id
1 'polypeptide(L)' 'MSMHLQDWFGQNIWALWLTGVVLSLMIELLQRDRRALAAAGGCAIGAVVAAIAPAAWWLAPIGAVVAVAAFWMILRPRRA' A
#
# COMPACT_ATOMS: atom_id res chain seq x y z
N MET A 1 -27.27 -13.31 -9.57
CA MET A 1 -26.61 -13.46 -8.27
C MET A 1 -26.13 -12.09 -7.82
N SER A 2 -26.57 -11.62 -6.67
CA SER A 2 -26.05 -10.39 -6.04
C SER A 2 -24.69 -10.69 -5.43
N MET A 3 -23.61 -10.18 -6.03
CA MET A 3 -22.27 -10.33 -5.47
C MET A 3 -22.14 -9.39 -4.27
N HIS A 4 -21.84 -9.92 -3.08
CA HIS A 4 -21.60 -9.08 -1.93
C HIS A 4 -20.21 -8.44 -2.01
N LEU A 5 -20.08 -7.26 -1.40
CA LEU A 5 -18.83 -6.49 -1.42
C LEU A 5 -17.67 -7.26 -0.77
N GLN A 6 -17.98 -8.08 0.23
CA GLN A 6 -17.04 -8.99 0.89
C GLN A 6 -16.51 -10.08 -0.06
N ASP A 7 -17.38 -10.66 -0.89
CA ASP A 7 -16.98 -11.68 -1.86
C ASP A 7 -16.05 -11.07 -2.92
N TRP A 8 -16.36 -9.83 -3.34
CA TRP A 8 -15.52 -9.10 -4.27
C TRP A 8 -14.14 -8.77 -3.69
N PHE A 9 -14.06 -8.36 -2.42
CA PHE A 9 -12.77 -8.13 -1.76
C PHE A 9 -11.97 -9.40 -1.52
N GLY A 10 -12.64 -10.54 -1.28
CA GLY A 10 -11.96 -11.84 -1.22
C GLY A 10 -11.26 -12.19 -2.54
N GLN A 11 -11.84 -11.80 -3.67
CA GLN A 11 -11.25 -11.99 -5.00
C GLN A 11 -10.26 -10.88 -5.40
N ASN A 12 -10.44 -9.66 -4.87
CA ASN A 12 -9.69 -8.47 -5.26
C ASN A 12 -8.99 -7.82 -4.06
N ILE A 13 -8.20 -8.60 -3.32
CA ILE A 13 -7.43 -8.11 -2.16
C ILE A 13 -6.55 -6.91 -2.53
N TRP A 14 -6.01 -6.87 -3.76
CA TRP A 14 -5.20 -5.75 -4.28
C TRP A 14 -5.94 -4.40 -4.26
N ALA A 15 -7.27 -4.39 -4.37
CA ALA A 15 -8.06 -3.17 -4.35
C ALA A 15 -8.02 -2.47 -2.99
N LEU A 16 -7.97 -3.23 -1.89
CA LEU A 16 -7.80 -2.67 -0.54
C LEU A 16 -6.46 -1.94 -0.41
N TRP A 17 -5.40 -2.53 -0.96
CA TRP A 17 -4.08 -1.90 -0.98
C TRP A 17 -4.06 -0.62 -1.80
N LEU A 18 -4.74 -0.58 -2.95
CA LEU A 18 -4.89 0.64 -3.74
C LEU A 18 -5.64 1.74 -2.99
N THR A 19 -6.67 1.41 -2.21
CA THR A 19 -7.31 2.44 -1.36
C THR A 19 -6.32 3.02 -0.35
N GLY A 20 -5.44 2.19 0.21
CA GLY A 20 -4.32 2.64 1.04
C GLY A 20 -3.37 3.60 0.32
N VAL A 21 -3.05 3.32 -0.95
CA VAL A 21 -2.24 4.23 -1.80
C VAL A 21 -2.92 5.59 -1.93
N VAL A 22 -4.20 5.60 -2.33
CA VAL A 22 -4.95 6.84 -2.54
C VAL A 22 -5.04 7.67 -1.27
N LEU A 23 -5.39 7.04 -0.13
CA LEU A 23 -5.48 7.73 1.16
C LEU A 23 -4.12 8.29 1.61
N SER A 24 -3.05 7.52 1.42
CA SER A 24 -1.69 7.97 1.78
C SER A 24 -1.24 9.16 0.92
N LEU A 25 -1.55 9.14 -0.38
CA LEU A 25 -1.27 10.27 -1.28
C LEU A 25 -2.12 11.50 -0.92
N MET A 26 -3.40 11.32 -0.54
CA MET A 26 -4.21 12.43 -0.03
C MET A 26 -3.62 13.06 1.23
N ILE A 27 -3.13 12.23 2.17
CA ILE A 27 -2.46 12.72 3.38
C ILE A 27 -1.18 13.49 3.02
N GLU A 28 -0.40 12.98 2.07
CA GLU A 28 0.80 13.67 1.57
C GLU A 28 0.46 15.04 0.98
N LEU A 29 -0.59 15.13 0.15
CA LEU A 29 -1.03 16.38 -0.45
C LEU A 29 -1.49 17.41 0.60
N LEU A 30 -2.15 16.97 1.68
CA LEU A 30 -2.69 17.83 2.73
C LEU A 30 -1.63 18.27 3.74
N GLN A 31 -0.72 17.37 4.13
CA GLN A 31 0.23 17.59 5.23
C GLN A 31 1.67 17.82 4.74
N ARG A 32 1.94 17.57 3.45
CA ARG A 32 3.28 17.59 2.85
C ARG A 32 4.29 16.68 3.58
N ASP A 33 3.78 15.63 4.22
CA ASP A 33 4.57 14.68 5.00
C ASP A 33 5.12 13.56 4.11
N ARG A 34 6.45 13.47 4.02
CA ARG A 34 7.16 12.41 3.28
C ARG A 34 6.92 11.01 3.85
N ARG A 35 6.50 10.89 5.11
CA ARG A 35 6.08 9.60 5.71
C ARG A 35 4.88 9.02 4.98
N ALA A 36 3.92 9.87 4.63
CA ALA A 36 2.74 9.44 3.88
C ALA A 36 3.11 8.96 2.48
N LEU A 37 4.12 9.56 1.86
CA LEU A 37 4.66 9.09 0.57
C LEU A 37 5.35 7.72 0.68
N ALA A 38 6.08 7.47 1.78
CA ALA A 38 6.65 6.14 2.05
C ALA A 38 5.57 5.08 2.28
N ALA A 39 4.51 5.43 3.02
CA ALA A 39 3.34 4.58 3.22
C ALA A 39 2.63 4.28 1.88
N ALA A 40 2.45 5.29 1.02
CA ALA A 40 1.89 5.11 -0.33
C ALA A 40 2.72 4.13 -1.16
N GLY A 41 4.05 4.24 -1.14
CA GLY A 41 4.96 3.31 -1.80
C GLY A 41 4.83 1.87 -1.26
N GLY A 42 4.73 1.72 0.06
CA GLY A 42 4.47 0.44 0.68
C GLY A 42 3.15 -0.19 0.26
N CYS A 43 2.07 0.59 0.29
CA CYS A 43 0.76 0.14 -0.16
C CYS A 43 0.74 -0.24 -1.64
N ALA A 44 1.49 0.49 -2.49
CA ALA A 44 1.59 0.18 -3.91
C ALA A 44 2.27 -1.16 -4.15
N ILE A 45 3.37 -1.45 -3.44
CA ILE A 45 4.02 -2.77 -3.52
C ILE A 45 3.09 -3.86 -2.98
N GLY A 46 2.40 -3.62 -1.86
CA GLY A 46 1.39 -4.55 -1.33
C GLY A 46 0.28 -4.87 -2.34
N ALA A 47 -0.17 -3.86 -3.10
CA ALA A 47 -1.16 -4.04 -4.17
C ALA A 47 -0.63 -4.93 -5.30
N VAL A 48 0.62 -4.70 -5.73
CA VAL A 48 1.27 -5.51 -6.78
C VAL A 48 1.43 -6.96 -6.33
N VAL A 49 1.90 -7.20 -5.10
CA VAL A 49 2.06 -8.56 -4.56
C VAL A 49 0.70 -9.27 -4.46
N ALA A 50 -0.33 -8.59 -3.96
CA ALA A 50 -1.68 -9.14 -3.87
C ALA A 50 -2.31 -9.43 -5.24
N ALA A 51 -1.94 -8.67 -6.28
CA ALA A 51 -2.43 -8.89 -7.64
C ALA A 51 -1.73 -10.08 -8.32
N ILE A 52 -0.43 -10.27 -8.09
CA ILE A 52 0.37 -11.34 -8.73
C ILE A 52 0.20 -12.67 -8.01
N ALA A 53 0.12 -12.65 -6.67
CA ALA A 53 0.03 -13.85 -5.83
C ALA A 53 -1.13 -13.76 -4.82
N PRO A 54 -2.40 -13.72 -5.29
CA PRO A 54 -3.57 -13.55 -4.42
C PRO A 54 -3.73 -14.69 -3.39
N ALA A 55 -3.30 -15.91 -3.72
CA ALA A 55 -3.30 -17.04 -2.79
C ALA A 55 -2.29 -16.87 -1.64
N ALA A 56 -1.22 -16.11 -1.86
CA ALA A 56 -0.19 -15.81 -0.85
C ALA A 56 -0.43 -14.42 -0.24
N TRP A 57 -1.66 -14.14 0.16
CA TRP A 57 -2.10 -12.86 0.73
C TRP A 57 -1.21 -12.36 1.88
N TRP A 58 -0.58 -13.27 2.62
CA TRP A 58 0.33 -12.97 3.73
C TRP A 58 1.67 -12.35 3.28
N LEU A 59 2.07 -12.50 2.01
CA LEU A 59 3.25 -11.84 1.47
C LEU A 59 3.04 -10.35 1.23
N ALA A 60 1.81 -9.92 0.92
CA ALA A 60 1.49 -8.52 0.67
C ALA A 60 1.84 -7.59 1.86
N PRO A 61 1.45 -7.88 3.12
CA PRO A 61 1.83 -7.05 4.25
C PRO A 61 3.33 -7.08 4.54
N ILE A 62 4.02 -8.20 4.35
CA ILE A 62 5.48 -8.29 4.51
C ILE A 62 6.17 -7.39 3.48
N GLY A 63 5.81 -7.54 2.20
CA GLY A 63 6.34 -6.73 1.10
C GLY A 63 6.06 -5.24 1.32
N ALA A 64 4.85 -4.89 1.76
CA ALA A 64 4.50 -3.52 2.08
C ALA A 64 5.38 -2.94 3.21
N VAL A 65 5.58 -3.66 4.32
CA VAL A 65 6.43 -3.18 5.42
C VAL A 65 7.88 -2.97 4.98
N VAL A 66 8.45 -3.94 4.24
CA VAL A 66 9.81 -3.83 3.70
C VAL A 66 9.92 -2.62 2.75
N ALA A 67 8.91 -2.43 1.90
CA ALA A 67 8.85 -1.30 0.98
C ALA A 67 8.74 0.04 1.71
N VAL A 68 7.86 0.17 2.71
CA VAL A 68 7.78 1.39 3.55
C VAL A 68 9.14 1.69 4.17
N ALA A 69 9.82 0.70 4.74
CA ALA A 69 11.13 0.90 5.34
C ALA A 69 12.17 1.36 4.32
N ALA A 70 12.21 0.76 3.12
CA ALA A 70 13.10 1.16 2.04
C ALA A 70 12.81 2.58 1.55
N PHE A 71 11.54 2.91 1.27
CA PHE A 71 11.12 4.26 0.88
C PHE A 71 11.43 5.27 1.96
N TRP A 72 11.26 4.92 3.24
CA TRP A 72 11.61 5.79 4.35
C TRP A 72 13.12 6.07 4.43
N MET A 73 13.97 5.07 4.16
CA MET A 73 15.43 5.28 4.09
C MET A 73 15.82 6.21 2.93
N ILE A 74 15.13 6.13 1.79
CA ILE A 74 15.38 6.98 0.61
C ILE A 74 14.88 8.41 0.84
N LEU A 75 13.66 8.56 1.37
CA LEU A 75 12.97 9.84 1.56
C LEU A 75 13.38 10.56 2.85
N ARG A 76 14.14 9.87 3.73
CA ARG A 76 14.63 10.39 5.00
C ARG A 76 15.20 11.80 4.80
N PRO A 77 14.76 12.79 5.60
CA PRO A 77 15.41 14.10 5.58
C PRO A 77 16.89 13.91 5.92
N ARG A 78 17.76 14.18 4.95
CA ARG A 78 19.18 14.37 5.24
C ARG A 78 19.24 15.67 6.04
N ARG A 79 19.41 15.57 7.36
CA ARG A 79 19.76 16.75 8.18
C ARG A 79 21.02 17.35 7.53
N ALA A 80 20.87 18.55 6.97
CA ALA A 80 21.98 19.40 6.58
C ALA A 80 22.60 19.99 7.85
#